data_AF-A0A928RGG3-F1
#
_entry.id   AF-A0A928RGG3-F1
#
_cell.length_a   1.000
_cell.length_b   1.000
_cell.length_c   1.000
_cell.angle_alpha   90.00
_cell.angle_beta   90.00
_cell.angle_gamma   90.00
#
_symmetry.space_group_name_H-M   'P 1'
#
loop_
_entity.id
_entity.type
_entity.pdbx_description
1 polymer ?
#
loop_
_entity_poly.entity_id
_entity_poly.type
_entity_poly.pdbx_seq_one_letter_code
_entity_poly.pdbx_strand_id
1 'polypeptide(L)'
;MKQNTKFLWMYIAILFSFALILIVFAGLSRNSDIEQKEGLQGDVRKLSEKNLELTNEINTLNATIIRLNDQIVTISGENANYKMISDNENLLVQAKEAEKSGDEEKCDEILNSINTQTLTQSQLLMYESLK
;
A
#
# COMPACT_ATOMS: atom_id res chain seq x y z
N MET A 1 -64.75 -60.52 26.78
CA MET A 1 -63.62 -59.60 26.57
C MET A 1 -64.14 -58.18 26.35
N LYS A 2 -64.28 -57.36 27.41
CA LYS A 2 -64.90 -56.02 27.28
C LYS A 2 -64.25 -54.94 28.16
N GLN A 3 -62.98 -55.09 28.53
CA GLN A 3 -62.32 -54.21 29.49
C GLN A 3 -61.07 -53.46 28.98
N ASN A 4 -60.62 -53.68 27.74
CA ASN A 4 -59.31 -53.16 27.30
C ASN A 4 -59.38 -51.93 26.36
N THR A 5 -60.57 -51.51 25.93
CA THR A 5 -60.72 -50.34 25.06
C THR A 5 -60.35 -49.03 25.76
N LYS A 6 -60.62 -48.89 27.06
CA LYS A 6 -60.26 -47.68 27.84
C LYS A 6 -58.74 -47.49 27.93
N PHE A 7 -58.00 -48.56 28.17
CA PHE A 7 -56.53 -48.54 28.19
C PHE A 7 -55.95 -48.25 26.80
N LEU A 8 -56.58 -48.78 25.74
CA LEU A 8 -56.20 -48.49 24.36
C LEU A 8 -56.39 -46.99 24.04
N TRP A 9 -57.53 -46.40 24.39
CA TRP A 9 -57.79 -44.96 24.19
C TRP A 9 -56.84 -44.07 25.00
N MET A 10 -56.52 -44.46 26.23
CA MET A 10 -55.53 -43.77 27.06
C MET A 10 -54.13 -43.81 26.43
N TYR A 11 -53.71 -44.97 25.91
CA TYR A 11 -52.43 -45.12 25.24
C TYR A 11 -52.34 -44.31 23.94
N ILE A 12 -53.41 -44.31 23.13
CA ILE A 12 -53.51 -43.48 21.92
C ILE A 12 -53.41 -41.99 22.28
N ALA A 13 -54.09 -41.54 23.34
CA ALA A 13 -54.01 -40.15 23.79
C ALA A 13 -52.59 -39.75 24.23
N ILE A 14 -51.89 -40.64 24.95
CA ILE A 14 -50.50 -40.40 25.37
C ILE A 14 -49.56 -40.34 24.16
N LEU A 15 -49.65 -41.30 23.23
CA LEU A 15 -48.83 -41.30 22.01
C LEU A 15 -49.09 -40.07 21.14
N PHE A 16 -50.35 -39.67 20.98
CA PHE A 16 -50.72 -38.48 20.23
C PHE A 16 -50.16 -37.20 20.87
N SER A 17 -50.20 -37.13 22.20
CA SER A 17 -49.62 -36.01 22.95
C SER A 17 -48.10 -35.95 22.77
N PHE A 18 -47.43 -37.10 22.80
CA PHE A 18 -45.98 -37.19 22.58
C PHE A 18 -45.60 -36.82 21.13
N ALA A 19 -46.38 -37.26 20.14
CA ALA A 19 -46.18 -36.89 18.74
C ALA A 19 -46.34 -35.38 18.52
N LEU A 20 -47.34 -34.75 19.15
CA LEU A 20 -47.51 -33.29 19.11
C LEU A 20 -46.31 -32.55 19.69
N ILE A 21 -45.79 -33.00 20.84
CA ILE A 21 -44.59 -32.42 21.46
C ILE A 21 -43.41 -32.52 20.49
N LEU A 22 -43.17 -33.68 19.87
CA LEU A 22 -42.07 -33.85 18.92
C LEU A 22 -42.20 -32.96 17.66
N ILE A 23 -43.42 -32.77 17.14
CA ILE A 23 -43.67 -31.87 16.00
C ILE A 23 -43.34 -30.42 16.37
N VAL A 24 -43.75 -29.97 17.56
CA VAL A 24 -43.45 -28.62 18.05
C VAL A 24 -41.94 -28.43 18.24
N PHE A 25 -41.26 -29.39 18.87
CA PHE A 25 -39.80 -29.35 19.04
C PHE A 25 -39.06 -29.31 17.69
N ALA A 26 -39.48 -30.12 16.71
CA ALA A 26 -38.88 -30.13 15.38
C ALA A 26 -39.12 -28.81 14.63
N GLY A 27 -40.29 -28.17 14.78
CA GLY A 27 -40.59 -26.87 14.21
C GLY A 27 -39.74 -25.74 14.80
N LEU A 28 -39.64 -25.69 16.13
CA LEU A 28 -38.84 -24.69 16.84
C LEU A 28 -37.34 -24.82 16.51
N SER A 29 -36.81 -26.04 16.49
CA SER A 29 -35.40 -26.30 16.17
C SER A 29 -35.05 -25.91 14.74
N ARG A 30 -35.94 -26.15 13.77
CA ARG A 30 -35.71 -25.74 12.37
C ARG A 30 -35.70 -24.22 12.23
N ASN A 31 -36.58 -23.52 12.95
CA ASN A 31 -36.68 -22.06 12.84
C ASN A 31 -35.41 -21.38 13.38
N SER A 32 -34.88 -21.85 14.51
CA SER A 32 -33.62 -21.33 15.06
C SER A 32 -32.41 -21.59 14.16
N ASP A 33 -32.37 -22.70 13.45
CA ASP A 33 -31.28 -23.03 12.52
C ASP A 33 -31.34 -22.16 11.24
N ILE A 34 -32.54 -21.83 10.78
CA ILE A 34 -32.75 -20.95 9.62
C ILE A 34 -32.32 -19.52 9.96
N GLU A 35 -32.77 -18.98 11.09
CA GLU A 35 -32.40 -17.62 11.54
C GLU A 35 -30.88 -17.48 11.75
N GLN A 36 -30.23 -18.49 12.33
CA GLN A 36 -28.77 -18.50 12.48
C GLN A 36 -28.05 -18.52 11.13
N LYS A 37 -28.52 -19.33 10.17
CA LYS A 37 -27.92 -19.40 8.83
C LYS A 37 -28.07 -18.09 8.07
N GLU A 38 -29.24 -17.45 8.15
CA GLU A 38 -29.48 -16.15 7.51
C GLU A 38 -28.61 -15.06 8.14
N GLY A 39 -28.48 -15.04 9.48
CA GLY A 39 -27.57 -14.15 10.19
C GLY A 39 -26.11 -14.32 9.76
N LEU A 40 -25.63 -15.57 9.74
CA LEU A 40 -24.27 -15.90 9.29
C LEU A 40 -24.02 -15.49 7.82
N GLN A 41 -24.99 -15.71 6.92
CA GLN A 41 -24.86 -15.28 5.53
C GLN A 41 -24.79 -13.75 5.41
N GLY A 42 -25.57 -13.02 6.21
CA GLY A 42 -25.50 -11.57 6.29
C GLY A 42 -24.13 -11.07 6.74
N ASP A 43 -23.56 -11.71 7.76
CA ASP A 43 -22.24 -11.35 8.28
C ASP A 43 -21.11 -11.69 7.30
N VAL A 44 -21.17 -12.86 6.64
CA VAL A 44 -20.23 -13.24 5.58
C VAL A 44 -20.27 -12.23 4.44
N ARG A 45 -21.46 -11.78 4.02
CA ARG A 45 -21.60 -10.78 2.97
C ARG A 45 -20.96 -9.44 3.37
N LYS A 46 -21.23 -8.94 4.58
CA LYS A 46 -20.61 -7.71 5.10
C LYS A 46 -19.09 -7.82 5.17
N LEU A 47 -18.58 -8.96 5.63
CA LEU A 47 -17.13 -9.21 5.68
C LEU A 47 -16.53 -9.25 4.27
N SER A 48 -17.21 -9.86 3.30
CA SER A 48 -16.78 -9.88 1.91
C SER A 48 -16.74 -8.49 1.29
N GLU A 49 -17.77 -7.67 1.52
CA GLU A 49 -17.83 -6.29 1.05
C GLU A 49 -16.69 -5.45 1.65
N LYS A 50 -16.45 -5.58 2.96
CA LYS A 50 -15.34 -4.91 3.65
C LYS A 50 -13.97 -5.37 3.16
N ASN A 51 -13.80 -6.66 2.87
CA ASN A 51 -12.54 -7.19 2.35
C ASN A 51 -12.25 -6.67 0.94
N LEU A 52 -13.28 -6.54 0.10
CA LEU A 52 -13.16 -5.93 -1.22
C LEU A 52 -12.77 -4.45 -1.13
N GLU A 53 -13.38 -3.69 -0.22
CA GLU A 53 -13.04 -2.29 0.05
C GLU A 53 -11.57 -2.14 0.47
N LEU A 54 -11.13 -2.90 1.47
CA LEU A 54 -9.74 -2.90 1.94
C LEU A 54 -8.75 -3.29 0.83
N THR A 55 -9.11 -4.26 -0.01
CA THR A 55 -8.28 -4.67 -1.15
C THR A 55 -8.11 -3.53 -2.15
N ASN A 56 -9.18 -2.80 -2.46
CA ASN A 56 -9.13 -1.65 -3.35
C ASN A 56 -8.33 -0.49 -2.76
N GLU A 57 -8.46 -0.26 -1.45
CA GLU A 57 -7.66 0.73 -0.73
C GLU A 57 -6.17 0.38 -0.80
N ILE A 58 -5.80 -0.86 -0.48
CA ILE A 58 -4.41 -1.35 -0.59
C ILE A 58 -3.85 -1.16 -1.99
N ASN A 59 -4.62 -1.50 -3.03
CA ASN A 59 -4.19 -1.32 -4.41
C ASN A 59 -3.93 0.16 -4.75
N THR A 60 -4.77 1.06 -4.24
CA THR A 60 -4.63 2.52 -4.44
C THR A 60 -3.39 3.06 -3.71
N LEU A 61 -3.15 2.61 -2.47
CA LEU A 61 -1.94 2.98 -1.72
C LEU A 61 -0.68 2.45 -2.42
N ASN A 62 -0.68 1.22 -2.91
CA ASN A 62 0.47 0.65 -3.62
C ASN A 62 0.81 1.44 -4.89
N ALA A 63 -0.20 1.82 -5.69
CA ALA A 63 0.00 2.68 -6.85
C ALA A 63 0.59 4.05 -6.46
N THR A 64 0.15 4.61 -5.33
CA THR A 64 0.68 5.87 -4.80
C THR A 64 2.13 5.74 -4.35
N ILE A 65 2.49 4.65 -3.67
CA ILE A 65 3.86 4.35 -3.23
C ILE A 65 4.80 4.26 -4.43
N ILE A 66 4.40 3.54 -5.49
CA ILE A 66 5.21 3.42 -6.71
C ILE A 66 5.47 4.80 -7.32
N ARG A 67 4.42 5.62 -7.49
CA ARG A 67 4.54 6.98 -8.03
C ARG A 67 5.46 7.87 -7.19
N LEU A 68 5.33 7.81 -5.87
CA LEU A 68 6.19 8.61 -4.97
C LEU A 68 7.65 8.16 -5.02
N ASN A 69 7.91 6.86 -5.14
CA ASN A 69 9.27 6.35 -5.32
C ASN A 69 9.90 6.84 -6.63
N ASP A 70 9.15 6.84 -7.74
CA ASP A 70 9.64 7.37 -9.02
C ASP A 70 9.97 8.86 -8.92
N GLN A 71 9.15 9.64 -8.20
CA GLN A 71 9.42 11.05 -7.92
C GLN A 71 10.68 11.25 -7.08
N ILE A 72 10.89 10.43 -6.05
CA ILE A 72 12.10 10.47 -5.21
C ILE A 72 13.35 10.19 -6.04
N VAL A 73 13.32 9.17 -6.89
CA VAL A 73 14.46 8.84 -7.77
C VAL A 73 14.78 10.00 -8.71
N THR A 74 13.76 10.61 -9.31
CA THR A 74 13.92 11.76 -10.21
C THR A 74 14.56 12.95 -9.47
N ILE A 75 13.97 13.35 -8.34
CA ILE A 75 14.48 14.47 -7.53
C ILE A 75 15.89 14.21 -7.01
N SER A 76 16.19 12.97 -6.61
CA SER A 76 17.54 12.59 -6.18
C SER A 76 18.56 12.72 -7.31
N GLY A 77 18.18 12.35 -8.54
CA GLY A 77 19.02 12.52 -9.72
C GLY A 77 19.25 14.00 -10.04
N GLU A 78 18.19 14.81 -10.02
CA GLU A 78 18.27 16.26 -10.23
C GLU A 78 19.16 16.94 -9.18
N ASN A 79 18.99 16.61 -7.89
CA ASN A 79 19.82 17.14 -6.82
C ASN A 79 21.30 16.77 -6.97
N ALA A 80 21.60 15.54 -7.41
CA ALA A 80 22.98 15.14 -7.67
C ALA A 80 23.58 15.98 -8.81
N ASN A 81 22.80 16.21 -9.87
CA ASN A 81 23.22 17.06 -10.99
C ASN A 81 23.43 18.52 -10.57
N TYR A 82 22.50 19.11 -9.80
CA TYR A 82 22.67 20.46 -9.27
C TYR A 82 23.89 20.60 -8.37
N LYS A 83 24.16 19.60 -7.53
CA LYS A 83 25.35 19.57 -6.70
C LYS A 83 26.62 19.56 -7.54
N MET A 84 26.70 18.72 -8.57
CA MET A 84 27.85 18.69 -9.48
C MET A 84 28.06 20.03 -10.19
N ILE A 85 26.98 20.66 -10.67
CA ILE A 85 27.04 21.99 -11.30
C ILE A 85 27.60 23.02 -10.30
N SER A 86 27.11 23.02 -9.06
CA SER A 86 27.58 23.96 -8.03
C SER A 86 29.04 23.72 -7.63
N ASP A 87 29.45 22.46 -7.47
CA ASP A 87 30.83 22.11 -7.15
C ASP A 87 31.79 22.56 -8.28
N ASN A 88 31.40 22.35 -9.53
CA ASN A 88 32.15 22.84 -10.70
C ASN A 88 32.24 24.37 -10.74
N GLU A 89 31.17 25.08 -10.41
CA GLU A 89 31.17 26.55 -10.33
C GLU A 89 32.14 27.05 -9.26
N ASN A 90 32.14 26.42 -8.08
CA ASN A 90 33.07 26.75 -7.01
C ASN A 90 34.54 26.53 -7.41
N LEU A 91 34.84 25.47 -8.16
CA LEU A 91 36.20 25.22 -8.68
C LEU A 91 36.60 26.29 -9.71
N LEU A 92 35.71 26.66 -10.63
CA LEU A 92 35.98 27.71 -11.62
C LEU A 92 36.19 29.08 -11.00
N VAL A 93 35.45 29.40 -9.93
CA VAL A 93 35.65 30.63 -9.16
C VAL A 93 37.03 30.62 -8.50
N GLN A 94 37.43 29.50 -7.86
CA GLN A 94 38.74 29.37 -7.24
C GLN A 94 39.89 29.46 -8.26
N ALA A 95 39.75 28.83 -9.43
CA ALA A 95 40.72 28.94 -10.52
C ALA A 95 40.88 30.40 -10.99
N LYS A 96 39.76 31.11 -11.16
CA LYS A 96 39.78 32.54 -11.51
C LYS A 96 40.41 33.43 -10.44
N GLU A 97 40.25 33.09 -9.16
CA GLU A 97 40.92 33.81 -8.07
C GLU A 97 42.43 33.55 -8.08
N ALA A 98 42.86 32.31 -8.35
CA ALA A 98 44.27 31.95 -8.49
C ALA A 98 44.92 32.69 -9.67
N GLU A 99 44.28 32.71 -10.84
CA GLU A 99 44.71 33.45 -12.03
C GLU A 99 44.89 34.94 -11.73
N LYS A 100 43.89 35.59 -11.11
CA LYS A 100 44.00 37.00 -10.69
C LYS A 100 45.11 37.28 -9.69
N SER A 101 45.47 36.30 -8.88
CA SER A 101 46.56 36.41 -7.90
C SER A 101 47.95 36.15 -8.51
N GLY A 102 48.01 35.70 -9.77
CA GLY A 102 49.26 35.33 -10.47
C GLY A 102 49.80 33.95 -10.07
N ASP A 103 48.99 33.13 -9.41
CA ASP A 103 49.35 31.76 -8.99
C ASP A 103 48.93 30.77 -10.09
N GLU A 104 49.71 30.74 -11.18
CA GLU A 104 49.43 29.94 -12.38
C GLU A 104 49.45 28.43 -12.09
N GLU A 105 50.36 27.97 -11.23
CA GLU A 105 50.47 26.55 -10.83
C GLU A 105 49.19 26.08 -10.14
N LYS A 106 48.68 26.85 -9.19
CA LYS A 106 47.43 26.54 -8.50
C LYS A 106 46.21 26.62 -9.43
N CYS A 107 46.20 27.56 -10.37
CA CYS A 107 45.14 27.64 -11.38
C CYS A 107 45.07 26.36 -12.21
N ASP A 108 46.21 25.91 -12.73
CA ASP A 108 46.33 24.69 -13.53
C ASP A 108 45.95 23.44 -12.74
N GLU A 109 46.35 23.33 -11.47
CA GLU A 109 45.94 22.23 -10.60
C GLU A 109 44.42 22.15 -10.45
N ILE A 110 43.76 23.29 -10.21
CA ILE A 110 42.30 23.34 -10.07
C ILE A 110 41.63 22.98 -11.40
N LEU A 111 42.08 23.56 -12.52
CA LEU A 111 41.50 23.27 -13.85
C LEU A 111 41.67 21.80 -14.24
N ASN A 112 42.77 21.14 -13.88
CA ASN A 112 42.99 19.72 -14.14
C ASN A 112 42.09 18.81 -13.29
N SER A 113 41.57 19.30 -12.16
CA SER A 113 40.62 18.55 -11.31
C SER A 113 39.18 18.58 -11.82
N ILE A 114 38.85 19.50 -12.75
CA ILE A 114 37.50 19.69 -13.27
C ILE A 114 37.19 18.65 -14.36
N ASN A 115 36.10 17.91 -14.19
CA ASN A 115 35.58 17.05 -15.26
C ASN A 115 34.79 17.87 -16.29
N THR A 116 35.41 18.20 -17.41
CA THR A 116 34.83 19.03 -18.49
C THR A 116 33.55 18.47 -19.10
N GLN A 117 33.31 17.16 -19.03
CA GLN A 117 32.09 16.53 -19.56
C GLN A 117 30.84 16.89 -18.73
N THR A 118 31.03 17.41 -17.53
CA THR A 118 29.96 17.74 -16.57
C THR A 118 29.68 19.24 -16.50
N LEU A 119 30.38 20.05 -17.30
CA LEU A 119 30.20 21.49 -17.33
C LEU A 119 28.97 21.87 -18.14
N THR A 120 28.23 22.86 -17.61
CA THR A 120 27.26 23.59 -18.43
C THR A 120 27.98 24.44 -19.47
N GLN A 121 27.27 24.91 -20.49
CA GLN A 121 27.91 25.73 -21.53
C GLN A 121 28.55 27.01 -20.98
N SER A 122 27.91 27.68 -20.02
CA SER A 122 28.50 28.86 -19.38
C SER A 122 29.79 28.54 -18.63
N GLN A 123 29.81 27.39 -17.95
CA GLN A 123 30.98 26.94 -17.20
C GLN A 123 32.12 26.51 -18.13
N LEU A 124 31.81 25.89 -19.27
CA LEU A 124 32.79 25.52 -20.28
C LEU A 124 33.47 26.77 -20.88
N LEU A 125 32.70 27.80 -21.22
CA LEU A 125 33.26 29.07 -21.70
C LEU A 125 34.18 29.73 -20.67
N MET A 126 33.81 29.65 -19.38
CA MET A 126 34.66 30.15 -18.29
C MET A 126 35.93 29.33 -18.13
N TYR A 127 35.83 28.01 -18.18
CA TYR A 127 36.96 27.08 -18.16
C TYR A 127 37.95 27.38 -19.31
N GLU A 128 37.44 27.52 -20.54
CA GLU A 128 38.24 27.84 -21.72
C GLU A 128 38.90 29.22 -21.64
N SER A 129 38.31 30.17 -20.93
CA SER A 129 38.91 31.50 -20.73
C SER A 129 40.04 31.53 -19.69
N LEU A 130 40.12 30.53 -18.82
CA LEU A 130 41.12 30.41 -17.76
C LEU A 130 42.31 29.52 -18.17
N LYS A 131 42.22 28.85 -19.31
CA LYS A 131 43.23 27.96 -19.89
C LYS A 131 44.05 28.70 -20.93
#